data_AF-A0A6H1TU21-F1
#
_entry.id   AF-A0A6H1TU21-F1
#
_cell.length_a   1.000
_cell.length_b   1.000
_cell.length_c   1.000
_cell.angle_alpha   90.00
_cell.angle_beta   90.00
_cell.angle_gamma   90.00
#
_symmetry.space_group_name_H-M   'P 1'
#
loop_
_entity.id
_entity.type
_entity.pdbx_description
1 polymer ?
#
loop_
_entity_poly.entity_id
_entity_poly.type
_entity_poly.pdbx_seq_one_letter_code
_entity_poly.pdbx_strand_id
1 'polypeptide(L)'
;MESIQPWNLLEEAFEIVNIQSVFQDATQPVLTYKSADDPDIPGDNEIPSELWPDYETSPPYIKNTTRNLQFNESQFLASPGEPLGSTAYITTPDGYSWAFMSEAINTMWPYNQADYEGIAAQSSFHAGSFVPTPLPGVVTVTANFKGQNMKFWANENGVAPGSPDAVPLDRYFVTDRWGNEYIMHASGELEQSQVARAFDAAILPDGWTKQVRQLSEDLILNPAEGADGTFHYIVIRDSADNSYHQIKWSDTGSLSAQTENMPIWGGQGNNVLAGDAGGIWNDTIHGAGGNDVLIPGLGNDTIWGDADVDTVILPGRSTDYIWIDSADDSTYLAIAGLGYLKEIHHAELLQFEDGTIGVADFIANNQRPTGNSSATESGLPVAVRLFDPATGSHVFTASFPEVKTFVDRGWTLESVPFTVNPQDASAQNVYRLDSPGEEDFLLTTSELERDRAMEFGYVDRGVAFTAYAEPSSLGSQPVYRFFSPSAMDRVYTTSDLEQEHLLELGYQFEDIAFYVAST
;
A
#
# COMPACT_ATOMS: atom_id res chain seq x y z
N MET A 1 -17.33 -12.52 -11.80
CA MET A 1 -18.27 -13.63 -12.18
C MET A 1 -19.67 -13.03 -12.49
N GLU A 2 -20.43 -13.42 -13.53
CA GLU A 2 -21.76 -12.78 -13.80
C GLU A 2 -22.79 -13.13 -12.69
N SER A 3 -23.16 -12.13 -11.88
CA SER A 3 -24.22 -12.24 -10.89
C SER A 3 -25.60 -12.27 -11.56
N ILE A 4 -26.44 -13.23 -11.15
CA ILE A 4 -27.82 -13.42 -11.63
C ILE A 4 -28.82 -12.51 -10.89
N GLN A 5 -28.35 -11.68 -9.94
CA GLN A 5 -29.22 -10.77 -9.18
C GLN A 5 -29.73 -9.64 -10.07
N PRO A 6 -30.98 -9.19 -9.94
CA PRO A 6 -31.46 -8.04 -10.70
C PRO A 6 -30.75 -6.76 -10.24
N TRP A 7 -30.58 -5.81 -11.16
CA TRP A 7 -30.26 -4.43 -10.80
C TRP A 7 -31.45 -3.81 -10.08
N ASN A 8 -31.18 -3.15 -8.95
CA ASN A 8 -32.20 -2.47 -8.16
C ASN A 8 -31.95 -0.97 -8.22
N LEU A 9 -33.03 -0.20 -8.44
CA LEU A 9 -32.99 1.25 -8.25
C LEU A 9 -32.61 1.54 -6.80
N LEU A 10 -31.74 2.51 -6.60
CA LEU A 10 -31.36 2.90 -5.25
C LEU A 10 -32.47 3.69 -4.56
N GLU A 11 -32.67 3.36 -3.30
CA GLU A 11 -33.56 4.04 -2.38
C GLU A 11 -32.75 4.53 -1.18
N GLU A 12 -33.37 5.38 -0.36
CA GLU A 12 -32.78 5.83 0.91
C GLU A 12 -32.40 4.61 1.76
N ALA A 13 -31.22 4.66 2.38
CA ALA A 13 -30.71 3.58 3.23
C ALA A 13 -30.44 4.11 4.64
N PHE A 14 -30.95 3.38 5.63
CA PHE A 14 -30.67 3.64 7.04
C PHE A 14 -29.54 2.73 7.49
N GLU A 15 -28.45 3.30 7.98
CA GLU A 15 -27.21 2.56 8.23
C GLU A 15 -26.65 2.81 9.63
N ILE A 16 -26.22 1.74 10.29
CA ILE A 16 -25.42 1.83 11.52
C ILE A 16 -24.02 1.30 11.26
N VAL A 17 -23.06 1.83 12.01
CA VAL A 17 -21.66 1.42 11.94
C VAL A 17 -21.22 0.90 13.30
N ASN A 18 -20.63 -0.29 13.33
CA ASN A 18 -19.95 -0.81 14.51
C ASN A 18 -18.50 -0.33 14.52
N ILE A 19 -18.14 0.46 15.52
CA ILE A 19 -16.81 1.08 15.66
C ILE A 19 -15.98 0.42 16.77
N GLN A 20 -16.37 -0.75 17.27
CA GLN A 20 -15.68 -1.41 18.39
C GLN A 20 -14.21 -1.73 18.09
N SER A 21 -13.93 -2.18 16.87
CA SER A 21 -12.61 -2.57 16.37
C SER A 21 -11.61 -1.40 16.40
N VAL A 22 -12.01 -0.25 15.86
CA VAL A 22 -11.15 0.94 15.77
C VAL A 22 -10.79 1.58 17.11
N PHE A 23 -11.51 1.26 18.18
CA PHE A 23 -11.11 1.63 19.54
C PHE A 23 -9.98 0.75 20.10
N GLN A 24 -9.80 -0.46 19.57
CA GLN A 24 -8.74 -1.37 19.97
C GLN A 24 -7.51 -1.18 19.10
N ASP A 25 -7.72 -1.04 17.79
CA ASP A 25 -6.70 -0.81 16.78
C ASP A 25 -7.34 -0.05 15.61
N ALA A 26 -6.89 1.19 15.38
CA ALA A 26 -7.46 2.07 14.37
C ALA A 26 -7.23 1.59 12.92
N THR A 27 -6.31 0.64 12.70
CA THR A 27 -6.09 0.03 11.38
C THR A 27 -7.14 -1.04 11.03
N GLN A 28 -7.93 -1.47 12.02
CA GLN A 28 -9.01 -2.44 11.81
C GLN A 28 -10.23 -1.80 11.14
N PRO A 29 -11.03 -2.56 10.37
CA PRO A 29 -12.19 -2.01 9.70
C PRO A 29 -13.32 -1.68 10.67
N VAL A 30 -14.12 -0.66 10.34
CA VAL A 30 -15.46 -0.48 10.89
C VAL A 30 -16.47 -1.28 10.07
N LEU A 31 -17.48 -1.85 10.72
CA LEU A 31 -18.48 -2.71 10.07
C LEU A 31 -19.76 -1.92 9.82
N THR A 32 -20.21 -1.83 8.58
CA THR A 32 -21.41 -1.09 8.19
C THR A 32 -22.57 -2.03 7.93
N TYR A 33 -23.72 -1.71 8.51
CA TYR A 33 -24.95 -2.46 8.35
C TYR A 33 -26.06 -1.56 7.85
N LYS A 34 -26.88 -2.06 6.93
CA LYS A 34 -28.07 -1.39 6.40
C LYS A 34 -29.32 -2.03 7.01
N SER A 35 -30.29 -1.23 7.40
CA SER A 35 -31.57 -1.77 7.90
C SER A 35 -32.24 -2.61 6.82
N ALA A 36 -32.70 -3.80 7.22
CA ALA A 36 -33.38 -4.74 6.34
C ALA A 36 -34.08 -5.81 7.18
N ASP A 37 -35.16 -6.35 6.62
CA ASP A 37 -35.77 -7.56 7.17
C ASP A 37 -34.81 -8.76 7.06
N ASP A 38 -34.67 -9.47 8.17
CA ASP A 38 -33.95 -10.74 8.21
C ASP A 38 -34.92 -11.87 7.82
N PRO A 39 -34.68 -12.59 6.71
CA PRO A 39 -35.60 -13.62 6.23
C PRO A 39 -35.79 -14.79 7.20
N ASP A 40 -34.87 -14.99 8.15
CA ASP A 40 -34.95 -16.03 9.17
C ASP A 40 -35.71 -15.58 10.43
N ILE A 41 -36.05 -14.28 10.55
CA ILE A 41 -36.82 -13.71 11.66
C ILE A 41 -38.24 -13.39 11.18
N PRO A 42 -39.29 -14.04 11.72
CA PRO A 42 -40.66 -13.74 11.30
C PRO A 42 -41.11 -12.33 11.70
N GLY A 43 -41.49 -11.51 10.73
CA GLY A 43 -42.05 -10.18 10.95
C GLY A 43 -41.43 -9.15 10.02
N ASP A 44 -41.82 -7.89 10.22
CA ASP A 44 -41.12 -6.71 9.72
C ASP A 44 -40.28 -6.20 10.90
N ASN A 45 -38.96 -6.27 10.73
CA ASN A 45 -37.96 -5.90 11.72
C ASN A 45 -36.96 -4.89 11.18
N GLU A 46 -37.19 -4.36 9.98
CA GLU A 46 -36.56 -3.14 9.51
C GLU A 46 -36.95 -1.94 10.38
N ILE A 47 -36.07 -0.94 10.49
CA ILE A 47 -36.41 0.29 11.20
C ILE A 47 -37.39 1.12 10.36
N PRO A 48 -38.55 1.53 10.92
CA PRO A 48 -39.47 2.41 10.20
C PRO A 48 -38.83 3.76 9.88
N SER A 49 -39.02 4.23 8.65
CA SER A 49 -38.48 5.50 8.16
C SER A 49 -38.83 6.71 9.03
N GLU A 50 -40.01 6.72 9.65
CA GLU A 50 -40.47 7.77 10.55
C GLU A 50 -39.74 7.80 11.90
N LEU A 51 -39.12 6.68 12.29
CA LEU A 51 -38.32 6.60 13.51
C LEU A 51 -36.85 6.94 13.25
N TRP A 52 -36.37 6.76 12.03
CA TRP A 52 -34.97 7.01 11.68
C TRP A 52 -34.46 8.38 12.10
N PRO A 53 -35.15 9.52 11.89
CA PRO A 53 -34.63 10.84 12.24
C PRO A 53 -34.19 10.96 13.70
N ASP A 54 -34.98 10.40 14.62
CA ASP A 54 -34.77 10.45 16.07
C ASP A 54 -34.16 9.15 16.64
N TYR A 55 -33.74 8.23 15.77
CA TYR A 55 -33.18 6.96 16.19
C TYR A 55 -31.83 7.13 16.90
N GLU A 56 -31.74 6.60 18.11
CA GLU A 56 -30.52 6.54 18.92
C GLU A 56 -30.00 5.10 19.01
N THR A 57 -28.75 4.90 18.61
CA THR A 57 -28.07 3.60 18.74
C THR A 57 -27.46 3.44 20.13
N SER A 58 -27.24 2.18 20.54
CA SER A 58 -26.41 1.87 21.71
C SER A 58 -24.99 1.48 21.27
N PRO A 59 -23.94 1.81 22.06
CA PRO A 59 -22.59 1.32 21.80
C PRO A 59 -22.55 -0.21 21.62
N PRO A 60 -21.73 -0.73 20.70
CA PRO A 60 -20.70 -0.02 19.94
C PRO A 60 -21.19 0.61 18.62
N TYR A 61 -22.50 0.65 18.38
CA TYR A 61 -23.06 1.15 17.13
C TYR A 61 -23.22 2.67 17.16
N ILE A 62 -22.91 3.30 16.03
CA ILE A 62 -23.23 4.70 15.75
C ILE A 62 -24.15 4.78 14.54
N LYS A 63 -24.98 5.82 14.50
CA LYS A 63 -25.80 6.15 13.34
C LYS A 63 -24.91 6.71 12.21
N ASN A 64 -24.99 6.14 11.02
CA ASN A 64 -24.39 6.73 9.82
C ASN A 64 -25.34 7.80 9.28
N THR A 65 -24.83 8.94 8.82
CA THR A 65 -25.68 9.95 8.18
C THR A 65 -26.22 9.41 6.87
N THR A 66 -27.52 9.60 6.61
CA THR A 66 -28.08 9.31 5.29
C THR A 66 -27.42 10.23 4.26
N ARG A 67 -26.89 9.67 3.17
CA ARG A 67 -26.29 10.43 2.06
C ARG A 67 -27.08 10.22 0.77
N ASN A 68 -27.08 11.24 -0.08
CA ASN A 68 -27.76 11.21 -1.38
C ASN A 68 -26.84 10.58 -2.42
N LEU A 69 -27.18 9.36 -2.81
CA LEU A 69 -26.41 8.60 -3.79
C LEU A 69 -26.47 9.26 -5.17
N GLN A 70 -25.31 9.31 -5.82
CA GLN A 70 -25.15 9.84 -7.17
C GLN A 70 -25.13 8.71 -8.20
N PHE A 71 -24.89 7.45 -7.83
CA PHE A 71 -25.21 6.31 -8.69
C PHE A 71 -26.71 5.96 -8.60
N ASN A 72 -27.23 5.24 -9.58
CA ASN A 72 -28.68 5.11 -9.78
C ASN A 72 -29.21 3.70 -9.50
N GLU A 73 -28.40 2.69 -9.81
CA GLU A 73 -28.75 1.30 -9.57
C GLU A 73 -27.59 0.55 -8.91
N SER A 74 -27.94 -0.47 -8.15
CA SER A 74 -26.96 -1.39 -7.57
C SER A 74 -27.37 -2.84 -7.73
N GLN A 75 -26.37 -3.71 -7.70
CA GLN A 75 -26.55 -5.15 -7.66
C GLN A 75 -25.68 -5.69 -6.53
N PHE A 76 -26.31 -6.08 -5.42
CA PHE A 76 -25.62 -6.68 -4.28
C PHE A 76 -25.15 -8.10 -4.64
N LEU A 77 -23.92 -8.42 -4.23
CA LEU A 77 -23.26 -9.68 -4.52
C LEU A 77 -23.24 -10.57 -3.28
N ALA A 78 -22.65 -10.10 -2.18
CA ALA A 78 -22.57 -10.82 -0.91
C ALA A 78 -22.18 -9.88 0.23
N SER A 79 -22.52 -10.27 1.46
CA SER A 79 -21.93 -9.67 2.67
C SER A 79 -20.44 -10.02 2.77
N PRO A 80 -19.61 -9.18 3.41
CA PRO A 80 -18.21 -9.52 3.65
C PRO A 80 -18.04 -10.89 4.32
N GLY A 81 -17.16 -11.72 3.75
CA GLY A 81 -16.89 -13.09 4.21
C GLY A 81 -17.97 -14.13 3.88
N GLU A 82 -19.10 -13.74 3.28
CA GLU A 82 -20.19 -14.65 2.92
C GLU A 82 -20.07 -15.15 1.46
N PRO A 83 -20.60 -16.35 1.13
CA PRO A 83 -20.69 -16.81 -0.24
C PRO A 83 -21.51 -15.87 -1.14
N LEU A 84 -21.23 -15.88 -2.45
CA LEU A 84 -22.02 -15.15 -3.45
C LEU A 84 -23.53 -15.45 -3.31
N GLY A 85 -24.32 -14.38 -3.24
CA GLY A 85 -25.78 -14.41 -3.07
C GLY A 85 -26.26 -14.46 -1.62
N SER A 86 -25.35 -14.49 -0.64
CA SER A 86 -25.68 -14.54 0.77
C SER A 86 -25.58 -13.16 1.43
N THR A 87 -26.50 -12.91 2.36
CA THR A 87 -26.51 -11.72 3.21
C THR A 87 -26.42 -12.18 4.66
N ALA A 88 -25.45 -11.68 5.41
CA ALA A 88 -25.39 -11.85 6.86
C ALA A 88 -26.21 -10.75 7.55
N TYR A 89 -26.82 -11.09 8.69
CA TYR A 89 -27.65 -10.17 9.46
C TYR A 89 -27.23 -10.14 10.93
N ILE A 90 -27.48 -9.00 11.57
CA ILE A 90 -27.47 -8.87 13.03
C ILE A 90 -28.81 -8.32 13.51
N THR A 91 -29.16 -8.59 14.76
CA THR A 91 -30.28 -7.93 15.44
C THR A 91 -29.75 -7.11 16.60
N THR A 92 -30.08 -5.83 16.62
CA THR A 92 -29.71 -4.94 17.73
C THR A 92 -30.62 -5.16 18.94
N PRO A 93 -30.21 -4.76 20.17
CA PRO A 93 -30.99 -5.03 21.39
C PRO A 93 -32.41 -4.44 21.43
N ASP A 94 -32.68 -3.42 20.61
CA ASP A 94 -33.99 -2.80 20.39
C ASP A 94 -34.89 -3.60 19.44
N GLY A 95 -34.37 -4.67 18.82
CA GLY A 95 -35.11 -5.64 18.03
C GLY A 95 -35.07 -5.42 16.52
N TYR A 96 -34.41 -4.36 16.04
CA TYR A 96 -34.25 -4.13 14.60
C TYR A 96 -33.19 -5.03 13.99
N SER A 97 -33.40 -5.44 12.74
CA SER A 97 -32.43 -6.19 11.96
C SER A 97 -31.66 -5.33 10.98
N TRP A 98 -30.41 -5.72 10.79
CA TRP A 98 -29.45 -5.00 9.99
C TRP A 98 -28.63 -5.98 9.15
N ALA A 99 -28.73 -5.84 7.83
CA ALA A 99 -27.92 -6.59 6.88
C ALA A 99 -26.48 -6.06 6.87
N PHE A 100 -25.50 -6.96 6.87
CA PHE A 100 -24.08 -6.62 6.89
C PHE A 100 -23.58 -6.27 5.49
N MET A 101 -23.20 -5.00 5.26
CA MET A 101 -22.98 -4.46 3.92
C MET A 101 -21.51 -4.29 3.55
N SER A 102 -20.67 -3.84 4.50
CA SER A 102 -19.27 -3.56 4.18
C SER A 102 -18.36 -3.48 5.40
N GLU A 103 -17.06 -3.63 5.15
CA GLU A 103 -15.97 -3.36 6.10
C GLU A 103 -15.10 -2.21 5.56
N ALA A 104 -14.87 -1.18 6.37
CA ALA A 104 -14.16 0.02 5.92
C ALA A 104 -12.96 0.35 6.81
N ILE A 105 -11.76 0.30 6.26
CA ILE A 105 -10.54 0.83 6.88
C ILE A 105 -10.37 2.27 6.41
N ASN A 106 -10.27 3.22 7.35
CA ASN A 106 -10.25 4.64 7.05
C ASN A 106 -8.94 5.28 7.50
N THR A 107 -8.36 6.13 6.66
CA THR A 107 -7.21 6.96 7.01
C THR A 107 -7.34 8.37 6.45
N MET A 108 -6.65 9.35 7.01
CA MET A 108 -6.57 10.72 6.44
C MET A 108 -5.31 10.89 5.61
N TRP A 109 -5.45 11.57 4.46
CA TRP A 109 -4.32 11.93 3.62
C TRP A 109 -4.48 13.33 2.96
N PRO A 110 -3.43 14.17 2.95
CA PRO A 110 -2.24 14.06 3.79
C PRO A 110 -2.61 14.24 5.27
N TYR A 111 -1.87 13.57 6.17
CA TYR A 111 -2.07 13.69 7.60
C TYR A 111 -0.88 14.38 8.26
N ASN A 112 -1.17 15.41 9.05
CA ASN A 112 -0.21 16.05 9.94
C ASN A 112 -0.80 16.08 11.35
N GLN A 113 -0.13 15.40 12.27
CA GLN A 113 -0.58 15.26 13.66
C GLN A 113 -0.87 16.60 14.35
N ALA A 114 -0.14 17.67 14.01
CA ALA A 114 -0.29 18.97 14.65
C ALA A 114 -1.63 19.67 14.34
N ASP A 115 -2.34 19.22 13.31
CA ASP A 115 -3.61 19.80 12.87
C ASP A 115 -4.83 19.17 13.58
N TYR A 116 -4.60 18.16 14.43
CA TYR A 116 -5.65 17.42 15.13
C TYR A 116 -5.49 17.48 16.66
N GLU A 117 -6.59 17.26 17.38
CA GLU A 117 -6.62 17.15 18.83
C GLU A 117 -7.23 15.81 19.28
N GLY A 118 -6.98 15.41 20.52
CA GLY A 118 -7.59 14.24 21.13
C GLY A 118 -7.23 12.92 20.43
N ILE A 119 -8.22 12.06 20.20
CA ILE A 119 -8.01 10.74 19.59
C ILE A 119 -7.53 10.83 18.14
N ALA A 120 -8.02 11.83 17.38
CA ALA A 120 -7.64 12.01 15.98
C ALA A 120 -6.16 12.36 15.79
N ALA A 121 -5.51 12.94 16.81
CA ALA A 121 -4.08 13.25 16.78
C ALA A 121 -3.17 12.02 17.02
N GLN A 122 -3.72 10.84 17.30
CA GLN A 122 -2.92 9.65 17.58
C GLN A 122 -2.35 9.02 16.31
N SER A 123 -3.13 8.99 15.22
CA SER A 123 -2.68 8.54 13.90
C SER A 123 -3.64 8.98 12.81
N SER A 124 -3.21 8.90 11.55
CA SER A 124 -4.05 9.13 10.37
C SER A 124 -5.30 8.23 10.35
N PHE A 125 -5.19 6.99 10.83
CA PHE A 125 -6.30 6.05 10.95
C PHE A 125 -7.34 6.46 12.01
N HIS A 126 -6.88 6.97 13.16
CA HIS A 126 -7.79 7.54 14.16
C HIS A 126 -8.51 8.77 13.58
N ALA A 127 -7.79 9.66 12.90
CA ALA A 127 -8.42 10.80 12.24
C ALA A 127 -9.45 10.34 11.19
N GLY A 128 -9.11 9.36 10.35
CA GLY A 128 -9.99 8.81 9.31
C GLY A 128 -11.28 8.21 9.87
N SER A 129 -11.24 7.66 11.08
CA SER A 129 -12.39 7.02 11.72
C SER A 129 -13.24 7.97 12.56
N PHE A 130 -12.64 9.01 13.17
CA PHE A 130 -13.30 9.85 14.18
C PHE A 130 -13.50 11.32 13.77
N VAL A 131 -12.99 11.76 12.62
CA VAL A 131 -13.21 13.11 12.10
C VAL A 131 -14.16 13.03 10.90
N PRO A 132 -15.45 13.38 11.07
CA PRO A 132 -16.43 13.25 9.99
C PRO A 132 -16.10 14.12 8.78
N THR A 133 -15.67 15.35 9.01
CA THR A 133 -15.34 16.30 7.94
C THR A 133 -13.82 16.50 7.89
N PRO A 134 -13.12 16.01 6.85
CA PRO A 134 -11.71 16.30 6.63
C PRO A 134 -11.41 17.81 6.62
N LEU A 135 -10.19 18.17 7.00
CA LEU A 135 -9.70 19.55 6.88
C LEU A 135 -9.56 19.96 5.40
N PRO A 136 -9.61 21.26 5.06
CA PRO A 136 -9.31 21.72 3.71
C PRO A 136 -7.96 21.20 3.21
N GLY A 137 -7.93 20.61 2.01
CA GLY A 137 -6.72 20.01 1.44
C GLY A 137 -6.41 18.61 1.93
N VAL A 138 -7.30 17.98 2.71
CA VAL A 138 -7.20 16.61 3.22
C VAL A 138 -8.41 15.81 2.76
N VAL A 139 -8.21 14.53 2.46
CA VAL A 139 -9.28 13.57 2.20
C VAL A 139 -9.21 12.41 3.18
N THR A 140 -10.36 11.81 3.50
CA THR A 140 -10.36 10.45 4.02
C THR A 140 -10.17 9.49 2.85
N VAL A 141 -9.24 8.55 2.98
CA VAL A 141 -9.04 7.43 2.07
C VAL A 141 -9.59 6.18 2.76
N THR A 142 -10.43 5.44 2.06
CA THR A 142 -11.10 4.26 2.59
C THR A 142 -10.86 3.07 1.69
N ALA A 143 -10.28 2.00 2.24
CA ALA A 143 -10.35 0.67 1.64
C ALA A 143 -11.64 0.01 2.15
N ASN A 144 -12.58 -0.25 1.23
CA ASN A 144 -13.93 -0.68 1.57
C ASN A 144 -14.22 -2.05 0.96
N PHE A 145 -14.27 -3.09 1.80
CA PHE A 145 -14.78 -4.40 1.40
C PHE A 145 -16.29 -4.25 1.16
N LYS A 146 -16.74 -4.25 -0.09
CA LYS A 146 -18.16 -4.22 -0.45
C LYS A 146 -18.46 -5.02 -1.72
N GLY A 147 -19.16 -6.14 -1.55
CA GLY A 147 -19.69 -6.96 -2.65
C GLY A 147 -20.91 -6.31 -3.29
N GLN A 148 -20.74 -5.25 -4.07
CA GLN A 148 -21.83 -4.56 -4.75
C GLN A 148 -21.36 -3.96 -6.07
N ASN A 149 -22.03 -4.26 -7.18
CA ASN A 149 -21.86 -3.52 -8.43
C ASN A 149 -22.70 -2.24 -8.40
N MET A 150 -22.18 -1.18 -9.01
CA MET A 150 -22.80 0.14 -9.06
C MET A 150 -22.98 0.59 -10.50
N LYS A 151 -24.12 1.20 -10.82
CA LYS A 151 -24.38 1.76 -12.15
C LYS A 151 -24.66 3.25 -12.06
N PHE A 152 -23.86 4.02 -12.78
CA PHE A 152 -24.04 5.45 -12.99
C PHE A 152 -24.66 5.66 -14.36
N TRP A 153 -25.90 6.13 -14.39
CA TRP A 153 -26.55 6.47 -15.65
C TRP A 153 -25.84 7.59 -16.39
N ALA A 154 -25.84 7.55 -17.71
CA ALA A 154 -25.45 8.68 -18.53
C ALA A 154 -26.56 9.74 -18.62
N ASN A 155 -27.83 9.33 -18.60
CA ASN A 155 -28.99 10.22 -18.72
C ASN A 155 -30.12 9.85 -17.75
N GLU A 156 -30.95 10.82 -17.36
CA GLU A 156 -32.06 10.62 -16.40
C GLU A 156 -33.23 9.80 -16.93
N ASN A 157 -33.47 9.85 -18.24
CA ASN A 157 -34.73 9.42 -18.85
C ASN A 157 -34.65 8.09 -19.61
N GLY A 158 -33.57 7.34 -19.43
CA GLY A 158 -33.35 6.04 -20.10
C GLY A 158 -33.23 6.13 -21.62
N VAL A 159 -33.13 7.34 -22.17
CA VAL A 159 -32.86 7.56 -23.60
C VAL A 159 -31.36 7.42 -23.84
N ALA A 160 -30.97 6.83 -24.97
CA ALA A 160 -29.57 6.63 -25.31
C ALA A 160 -28.79 7.97 -25.38
N PRO A 161 -27.57 8.06 -24.79
CA PRO A 161 -26.76 9.28 -24.82
C PRO A 161 -26.51 9.82 -26.22
N GLY A 162 -26.47 11.15 -26.33
CA GLY A 162 -26.32 11.85 -27.61
C GLY A 162 -27.60 11.91 -28.46
N SER A 163 -28.70 11.29 -28.04
CA SER A 163 -30.01 11.47 -28.70
C SER A 163 -30.57 12.88 -28.40
N PRO A 164 -31.36 13.49 -29.32
CA PRO A 164 -31.95 14.82 -29.09
C PRO A 164 -32.82 14.93 -27.83
N ASP A 165 -33.44 13.81 -27.44
CA ASP A 165 -34.33 13.73 -26.28
C ASP A 165 -33.60 13.23 -25.02
N ALA A 166 -32.31 12.92 -25.09
CA ALA A 166 -31.55 12.53 -23.90
C ALA A 166 -31.46 13.70 -22.93
N VAL A 167 -31.62 13.42 -21.63
CA VAL A 167 -31.40 14.39 -20.55
C VAL A 167 -30.12 13.99 -19.83
N PRO A 168 -28.95 14.53 -20.22
CA PRO A 168 -27.68 14.10 -19.68
C PRO A 168 -27.52 14.46 -18.22
N LEU A 169 -26.85 13.58 -17.48
CA LEU A 169 -26.48 13.78 -16.09
C LEU A 169 -25.06 14.33 -16.00
N ASP A 170 -24.91 15.45 -15.32
CA ASP A 170 -23.59 15.92 -14.92
C ASP A 170 -23.01 14.96 -13.86
N ARG A 171 -21.79 14.49 -14.11
CA ARG A 171 -21.02 13.64 -13.21
C ARG A 171 -19.78 14.38 -12.73
N TYR A 172 -19.44 14.19 -11.47
CA TYR A 172 -18.40 14.93 -10.77
C TYR A 172 -17.20 14.02 -10.55
N PHE A 173 -16.04 14.44 -11.04
CA PHE A 173 -14.81 13.67 -11.02
C PHE A 173 -13.70 14.41 -10.30
N VAL A 174 -12.93 13.66 -9.55
CA VAL A 174 -11.70 14.11 -8.92
C VAL A 174 -10.56 13.30 -9.49
N THR A 175 -9.44 13.94 -9.82
CA THR A 175 -8.21 13.26 -10.22
C THR A 175 -7.10 13.65 -9.28
N ASP A 176 -6.42 12.67 -8.70
CA ASP A 176 -5.29 12.93 -7.81
C ASP A 176 -4.02 13.34 -8.56
N ARG A 177 -2.98 13.69 -7.80
CA ARG A 177 -1.70 14.14 -8.35
C ARG A 177 -0.93 13.06 -9.12
N TRP A 178 -1.26 11.78 -8.94
CA TRP A 178 -0.67 10.67 -9.69
C TRP A 178 -1.48 10.37 -10.95
N GLY A 179 -2.76 10.75 -11.01
CA GLY A 179 -3.65 10.52 -12.14
C GLY A 179 -4.70 9.44 -11.90
N ASN A 180 -4.88 8.97 -10.66
CA ASN A 180 -6.02 8.15 -10.30
C ASN A 180 -7.29 9.00 -10.39
N GLU A 181 -8.35 8.46 -10.97
CA GLU A 181 -9.61 9.18 -11.16
C GLU A 181 -10.73 8.56 -10.32
N TYR A 182 -11.53 9.43 -9.72
CA TYR A 182 -12.63 9.10 -8.84
C TYR A 182 -13.91 9.74 -9.34
N ILE A 183 -15.04 9.03 -9.29
CA ILE A 183 -16.38 9.55 -9.57
C ILE A 183 -17.17 9.70 -8.28
N MET A 184 -17.92 10.81 -8.14
CA MET A 184 -18.73 11.04 -6.94
C MET A 184 -19.76 9.92 -6.76
N HIS A 185 -19.68 9.27 -5.61
CA HIS A 185 -20.58 8.23 -5.12
C HIS A 185 -21.79 8.87 -4.48
N ALA A 186 -21.59 9.75 -3.50
CA ALA A 186 -22.66 10.33 -2.69
C ALA A 186 -22.40 11.81 -2.40
N SER A 187 -23.45 12.52 -2.02
CA SER A 187 -23.40 13.89 -1.53
C SER A 187 -24.31 14.11 -0.33
N GLY A 188 -23.98 15.08 0.52
CA GLY A 188 -24.89 15.57 1.57
C GLY A 188 -26.07 16.39 1.03
N GLU A 189 -26.07 16.71 -0.26
CA GLU A 189 -27.04 17.60 -0.89
C GLU A 189 -28.05 16.82 -1.76
N LEU A 190 -29.31 17.24 -1.71
CA LEU A 190 -30.40 16.62 -2.49
C LEU A 190 -30.51 17.19 -3.92
N GLU A 191 -30.41 18.52 -4.04
CA GLU A 191 -30.60 19.20 -5.32
C GLU A 191 -29.30 19.22 -6.13
N GLN A 192 -29.37 18.93 -7.43
CA GLN A 192 -28.20 18.91 -8.31
C GLN A 192 -27.41 20.24 -8.30
N SER A 193 -28.10 21.38 -8.18
CA SER A 193 -27.43 22.69 -8.06
C SER A 193 -26.70 22.91 -6.71
N GLN A 194 -27.09 22.19 -5.67
CA GLN A 194 -26.39 22.18 -4.38
C GLN A 194 -25.19 21.24 -4.42
N VAL A 195 -25.35 20.05 -5.03
CA VAL A 195 -24.24 19.11 -5.27
C VAL A 195 -23.12 19.81 -6.05
N ALA A 196 -23.44 20.51 -7.14
CA ALA A 196 -22.46 21.27 -7.93
C ALA A 196 -21.71 22.32 -7.09
N ARG A 197 -22.42 23.07 -6.24
CA ARG A 197 -21.81 24.08 -5.37
C ARG A 197 -20.91 23.44 -4.29
N ALA A 198 -21.32 22.32 -3.72
CA ALA A 198 -20.52 21.59 -2.74
C ALA A 198 -19.24 21.04 -3.37
N PHE A 199 -19.35 20.45 -4.56
CA PHE A 199 -18.21 19.99 -5.36
C PHE A 199 -17.25 21.14 -5.70
N ASP A 200 -17.76 22.28 -6.16
CA ASP A 200 -16.94 23.46 -6.48
C ASP A 200 -16.23 24.04 -5.24
N ALA A 201 -16.91 24.04 -4.08
CA ALA A 201 -16.38 24.57 -2.83
C ALA A 201 -15.33 23.66 -2.16
N ALA A 202 -15.31 22.37 -2.48
CA ALA A 202 -14.34 21.42 -1.91
C ALA A 202 -12.89 21.85 -2.20
N ILE A 203 -12.07 21.90 -1.14
CA ILE A 203 -10.64 22.18 -1.22
C ILE A 203 -9.92 20.84 -1.16
N LEU A 204 -9.41 20.40 -2.30
CA LEU A 204 -8.71 19.12 -2.46
C LEU A 204 -7.21 19.26 -2.14
N PRO A 205 -6.49 18.14 -1.91
CA PRO A 205 -5.05 18.16 -1.72
C PRO A 205 -4.28 18.77 -2.90
N ASP A 206 -3.05 19.20 -2.65
CA ASP A 206 -2.22 19.84 -3.67
C ASP A 206 -1.96 18.92 -4.88
N GLY A 207 -2.10 19.48 -6.08
CA GLY A 207 -1.92 18.76 -7.34
C GLY A 207 -3.15 18.00 -7.83
N TRP A 208 -4.25 17.99 -7.07
CA TRP A 208 -5.49 17.35 -7.47
C TRP A 208 -6.34 18.27 -8.33
N THR A 209 -7.19 17.69 -9.17
CA THR A 209 -8.07 18.42 -10.09
C THR A 209 -9.51 17.95 -10.00
N LYS A 210 -10.42 18.83 -10.41
CA LYS A 210 -11.87 18.59 -10.45
C LYS A 210 -12.36 18.72 -11.88
N GLN A 211 -13.26 17.83 -12.29
CA GLN A 211 -13.94 17.91 -13.58
C GLN A 211 -15.42 17.56 -13.45
N VAL A 212 -16.28 18.33 -14.10
CA VAL A 212 -17.67 17.96 -14.33
C VAL A 212 -17.80 17.56 -15.80
N ARG A 213 -18.36 16.37 -16.06
CA ARG A 213 -18.62 15.90 -17.43
C ARG A 213 -19.82 14.95 -17.46
N GLN A 214 -20.40 14.81 -18.64
CA GLN A 214 -21.46 13.85 -18.91
C GLN A 214 -20.84 12.55 -19.42
N LEU A 215 -21.45 11.41 -19.09
CA LEU A 215 -21.00 10.12 -19.60
C LEU A 215 -21.52 9.90 -21.03
N SER A 216 -20.72 9.23 -21.85
CA SER A 216 -21.13 8.81 -23.19
C SER A 216 -22.01 7.56 -23.19
N GLU A 217 -21.99 6.80 -22.10
CA GLU A 217 -22.78 5.60 -21.82
C GLU A 217 -22.85 5.36 -20.32
N ASP A 218 -23.78 4.52 -19.87
CA ASP A 218 -23.87 4.16 -18.45
C ASP A 218 -22.54 3.52 -18.01
N LEU A 219 -22.00 4.00 -16.88
CA LEU A 219 -20.80 3.42 -16.29
C LEU A 219 -21.22 2.35 -15.29
N ILE A 220 -20.77 1.12 -15.53
CA ILE A 220 -20.82 0.05 -14.54
C ILE A 220 -19.49 0.02 -13.80
N LEU A 221 -19.55 0.19 -12.50
CA LEU A 221 -18.42 0.05 -11.60
C LEU A 221 -18.55 -1.29 -10.86
N ASN A 222 -17.55 -2.14 -11.04
CA ASN A 222 -17.41 -3.42 -10.36
C ASN A 222 -16.36 -3.30 -9.25
N PRO A 223 -16.50 -4.05 -8.14
CA PRO A 223 -15.47 -4.11 -7.12
C PRO A 223 -14.21 -4.79 -7.68
N ALA A 224 -13.07 -4.51 -7.09
CA ALA A 224 -11.88 -5.34 -7.20
C ALA A 224 -12.21 -6.72 -6.60
N GLU A 225 -12.17 -7.79 -7.40
CA GLU A 225 -12.48 -9.16 -6.96
C GLU A 225 -11.16 -9.87 -6.62
N GLY A 226 -10.96 -10.24 -5.35
CA GLY A 226 -9.79 -11.03 -4.93
C GLY A 226 -10.02 -12.53 -5.08
N ALA A 227 -8.96 -13.30 -5.33
CA ALA A 227 -9.00 -14.76 -5.43
C ALA A 227 -9.42 -15.43 -4.10
N ASP A 228 -9.23 -14.72 -2.99
CA ASP A 228 -9.68 -15.07 -1.65
C ASP A 228 -11.19 -14.84 -1.40
N GLY A 229 -11.92 -14.38 -2.43
CA GLY A 229 -13.36 -14.10 -2.37
C GLY A 229 -13.70 -12.72 -1.82
N THR A 230 -12.73 -11.82 -1.75
CA THR A 230 -12.94 -10.44 -1.30
C THR A 230 -13.44 -9.53 -2.42
N PHE A 231 -14.12 -8.44 -2.04
CA PHE A 231 -14.63 -7.43 -2.97
C PHE A 231 -14.27 -6.04 -2.47
N HIS A 232 -13.44 -5.28 -3.17
CA HIS A 232 -12.92 -4.02 -2.65
C HIS A 232 -13.14 -2.81 -3.54
N TYR A 233 -13.24 -1.67 -2.88
CA TYR A 233 -13.20 -0.35 -3.49
C TYR A 233 -12.26 0.56 -2.73
N ILE A 234 -11.57 1.43 -3.47
CA ILE A 234 -10.98 2.63 -2.89
C ILE A 234 -11.99 3.77 -3.00
N VAL A 235 -12.29 4.37 -1.85
CA VAL A 235 -13.20 5.51 -1.73
C VAL A 235 -12.45 6.66 -1.12
N ILE A 236 -12.67 7.87 -1.62
CA ILE A 236 -12.23 9.10 -0.97
C ILE A 236 -13.40 9.92 -0.46
N ARG A 237 -13.19 10.70 0.59
CA ARG A 237 -14.14 11.71 1.08
C ARG A 237 -13.44 13.05 1.28
N ASP A 238 -14.04 14.12 0.79
CA ASP A 238 -13.58 15.51 0.96
C ASP A 238 -14.45 16.29 1.98
N SER A 239 -15.48 15.65 2.54
CA SER A 239 -16.40 16.20 3.54
C SER A 239 -17.07 15.05 4.33
N ALA A 240 -18.01 15.39 5.23
CA ALA A 240 -18.80 14.38 5.94
C ALA A 240 -19.62 13.47 5.03
N ASP A 241 -20.07 14.00 3.89
CA ASP A 241 -21.10 13.35 3.08
C ASP A 241 -20.77 13.21 1.60
N ASN A 242 -19.87 14.04 1.05
CA ASN A 242 -19.38 13.83 -0.32
C ASN A 242 -18.31 12.74 -0.32
N SER A 243 -18.56 11.69 -1.11
CA SER A 243 -17.66 10.56 -1.29
C SER A 243 -17.49 10.24 -2.77
N TYR A 244 -16.37 9.61 -3.14
CA TYR A 244 -16.03 9.30 -4.53
C TYR A 244 -15.39 7.92 -4.62
N HIS A 245 -15.83 7.09 -5.56
CA HIS A 245 -15.21 5.80 -5.87
C HIS A 245 -14.11 5.97 -6.90
N GLN A 246 -12.98 5.28 -6.70
CA GLN A 246 -11.95 5.16 -7.73
C GLN A 246 -12.51 4.38 -8.93
N ILE A 247 -12.26 4.89 -10.12
CA ILE A 247 -12.69 4.29 -11.40
C ILE A 247 -11.53 4.12 -12.39
N LYS A 248 -10.38 4.71 -12.08
CA LYS A 248 -9.16 4.61 -12.89
C LYS A 248 -7.94 4.63 -11.99
N TRP A 249 -6.99 3.76 -12.30
CA TRP A 249 -5.70 3.66 -11.65
C TRP A 249 -4.62 4.33 -12.50
N SER A 250 -3.67 4.98 -11.85
CA SER A 250 -2.52 5.59 -12.48
C SER A 250 -1.37 4.59 -12.58
N ASP A 251 -0.61 4.68 -13.67
CA ASP A 251 0.63 3.92 -13.84
C ASP A 251 1.82 4.50 -13.04
N THR A 252 1.60 5.57 -12.27
CA THR A 252 2.68 6.34 -11.61
C THR A 252 2.54 6.46 -10.09
N GLY A 253 1.48 5.89 -9.49
CA GLY A 253 1.34 5.86 -8.04
C GLY A 253 -0.06 5.52 -7.56
N SER A 254 -0.11 4.92 -6.37
CA SER A 254 -1.33 4.57 -5.63
C SER A 254 -1.51 5.50 -4.43
N LEU A 255 -2.71 6.07 -4.29
CA LEU A 255 -3.07 6.89 -3.13
C LEU A 255 -3.05 6.07 -1.83
N SER A 256 -3.51 4.81 -1.85
CA SER A 256 -3.47 3.94 -0.68
C SER A 256 -2.05 3.67 -0.21
N ALA A 257 -1.09 3.54 -1.14
CA ALA A 257 0.32 3.32 -0.84
C ALA A 257 1.02 4.52 -0.16
N GLN A 258 0.32 5.62 0.08
CA GLN A 258 0.86 6.79 0.79
C GLN A 258 0.65 6.72 2.31
N THR A 259 0.10 5.62 2.80
CA THR A 259 -0.09 5.37 4.23
C THR A 259 0.21 3.92 4.55
N GLU A 260 1.23 3.68 5.35
CA GLU A 260 1.61 2.36 5.86
C GLU A 260 0.38 1.62 6.44
N ASN A 261 0.24 0.34 6.11
CA ASN A 261 -0.88 -0.56 6.46
C ASN A 261 -2.21 -0.29 5.72
N MET A 262 -2.31 0.65 4.78
CA MET A 262 -3.48 0.73 3.91
C MET A 262 -3.40 -0.33 2.81
N PRO A 263 -4.42 -1.19 2.66
CA PRO A 263 -4.46 -2.12 1.54
C PRO A 263 -4.51 -1.42 0.19
N ILE A 264 -3.77 -1.95 -0.77
CA ILE A 264 -3.69 -1.45 -2.14
C ILE A 264 -4.45 -2.41 -3.04
N TRP A 265 -5.44 -1.88 -3.76
CA TRP A 265 -6.32 -2.65 -4.63
C TRP A 265 -6.26 -2.09 -6.04
N GLY A 266 -6.11 -2.98 -7.02
CA GLY A 266 -6.35 -2.72 -8.43
C GLY A 266 -7.82 -2.66 -8.79
N GLY A 267 -8.08 -2.70 -10.09
CA GLY A 267 -9.39 -2.72 -10.70
C GLY A 267 -9.61 -3.98 -11.53
N GLN A 268 -10.51 -3.92 -12.51
CA GLN A 268 -10.87 -5.05 -13.37
C GLN A 268 -10.10 -5.09 -14.71
N GLY A 269 -9.03 -4.32 -14.84
CA GLY A 269 -8.18 -4.37 -16.01
C GLY A 269 -6.75 -4.02 -15.65
N ASN A 270 -5.83 -4.31 -16.57
CA ASN A 270 -4.38 -4.21 -16.36
C ASN A 270 -3.95 -2.90 -15.67
N ASN A 271 -3.36 -3.03 -14.49
CA ASN A 271 -2.89 -1.94 -13.64
C ASN A 271 -1.41 -2.06 -13.34
N VAL A 272 -0.80 -0.92 -13.02
CA VAL A 272 0.51 -0.87 -12.37
C VAL A 272 0.29 -0.43 -10.93
N LEU A 273 0.48 -1.34 -9.98
CA LEU A 273 0.23 -1.10 -8.57
C LEU A 273 1.56 -1.08 -7.83
N ALA A 274 1.98 0.11 -7.44
CA ALA A 274 3.12 0.30 -6.55
C ALA A 274 2.65 0.41 -5.10
N GLY A 275 3.26 -0.41 -4.25
CA GLY A 275 3.34 -0.20 -2.80
C GLY A 275 4.24 0.98 -2.47
N ASP A 276 4.95 0.88 -1.36
CA ASP A 276 6.00 1.81 -1.01
C ASP A 276 7.27 1.52 -1.84
N ALA A 277 7.20 1.71 -3.15
CA ALA A 277 8.32 1.37 -4.05
C ALA A 277 9.66 1.98 -3.56
N GLY A 278 10.59 1.11 -3.13
CA GLY A 278 11.89 1.48 -2.55
C GLY A 278 11.89 1.77 -1.04
N GLY A 279 10.72 1.77 -0.41
CA GLY A 279 10.50 1.74 1.02
C GLY A 279 10.45 0.31 1.56
N ILE A 280 10.10 0.20 2.85
CA ILE A 280 10.23 -1.02 3.68
C ILE A 280 8.92 -1.40 4.37
N TRP A 281 7.83 -0.74 4.04
CA TRP A 281 6.51 -1.01 4.60
C TRP A 281 6.05 -2.38 4.16
N ASN A 282 5.31 -3.02 5.06
CA ASN A 282 4.69 -4.30 4.77
C ASN A 282 3.37 -4.02 4.06
N ASP A 283 3.36 -4.19 2.75
CA ASP A 283 2.21 -3.86 1.93
C ASP A 283 1.32 -5.08 1.68
N THR A 284 0.01 -4.85 1.71
CA THR A 284 -0.98 -5.79 1.16
C THR A 284 -1.43 -5.25 -0.19
N ILE A 285 -1.13 -5.99 -1.26
CA ILE A 285 -1.44 -5.59 -2.64
C ILE A 285 -2.29 -6.66 -3.31
N HIS A 286 -3.35 -6.24 -3.98
CA HIS A 286 -4.21 -7.08 -4.81
C HIS A 286 -4.36 -6.48 -6.21
N GLY A 287 -4.05 -7.25 -7.25
CA GLY A 287 -4.26 -6.88 -8.66
C GLY A 287 -5.74 -6.86 -9.04
N ALA A 288 -6.51 -7.80 -8.48
CA ALA A 288 -7.88 -8.12 -8.84
C ALA A 288 -8.06 -8.71 -10.24
N GLY A 289 -8.41 -7.93 -11.25
CA GLY A 289 -8.68 -8.46 -12.59
C GLY A 289 -7.81 -7.83 -13.66
N GLY A 290 -7.36 -8.63 -14.61
CA GLY A 290 -6.50 -8.19 -15.71
C GLY A 290 -5.05 -8.59 -15.49
N ASN A 291 -4.20 -8.31 -16.48
CA ASN A 291 -2.77 -8.64 -16.38
C ASN A 291 -2.02 -7.50 -15.69
N ASP A 292 -1.77 -7.63 -14.40
CA ASP A 292 -1.24 -6.56 -13.55
C ASP A 292 0.28 -6.59 -13.39
N VAL A 293 0.84 -5.43 -13.05
CA VAL A 293 2.23 -5.25 -12.66
C VAL A 293 2.27 -4.74 -11.22
N LEU A 294 2.76 -5.58 -10.30
CA LEU A 294 2.77 -5.33 -8.86
C LEU A 294 4.19 -5.01 -8.41
N ILE A 295 4.39 -3.87 -7.76
CA ILE A 295 5.69 -3.37 -7.29
C ILE A 295 5.60 -3.20 -5.77
N PRO A 296 5.86 -4.27 -4.99
CA PRO A 296 5.57 -4.28 -3.55
C PRO A 296 6.60 -3.56 -2.70
N GLY A 297 7.79 -3.24 -3.23
CA GLY A 297 8.85 -2.59 -2.47
C GLY A 297 9.72 -3.59 -1.72
N LEU A 298 10.38 -3.16 -0.64
CA LEU A 298 11.31 -4.02 0.08
C LEU A 298 10.66 -4.75 1.25
N GLY A 299 9.58 -4.29 1.87
CA GLY A 299 9.03 -4.85 3.10
C GLY A 299 8.54 -6.30 3.06
N ASN A 300 7.97 -6.76 4.17
CA ASN A 300 7.35 -8.07 4.23
C ASN A 300 5.93 -7.99 3.65
N ASP A 301 5.81 -8.29 2.37
CA ASP A 301 4.59 -7.99 1.63
C ASP A 301 3.74 -9.24 1.39
N THR A 302 2.43 -9.02 1.40
CA THR A 302 1.42 -9.99 0.96
C THR A 302 0.86 -9.50 -0.36
N ILE A 303 1.09 -10.27 -1.42
CA ILE A 303 0.86 -9.85 -2.80
C ILE A 303 -0.07 -10.86 -3.46
N TRP A 304 -1.14 -10.37 -4.05
CA TRP A 304 -2.11 -11.16 -4.80
C TRP A 304 -2.15 -10.64 -6.24
N GLY A 305 -1.75 -11.46 -7.21
CA GLY A 305 -2.02 -11.17 -8.63
C GLY A 305 -3.52 -11.23 -8.92
N ASP A 306 -4.18 -12.22 -8.32
CA ASP A 306 -5.60 -12.53 -8.45
C ASP A 306 -5.96 -13.17 -9.80
N ALA A 307 -6.74 -12.52 -10.67
CA ALA A 307 -7.24 -13.10 -11.90
C ALA A 307 -6.45 -12.62 -13.12
N ASP A 308 -6.24 -13.54 -14.05
CA ASP A 308 -5.46 -13.39 -15.30
C ASP A 308 -3.96 -13.62 -15.11
N VAL A 309 -3.07 -12.85 -15.74
CA VAL A 309 -1.62 -13.12 -15.76
C VAL A 309 -0.83 -11.95 -15.19
N ASP A 310 -0.30 -12.15 -14.00
CA ASP A 310 0.28 -11.06 -13.21
C ASP A 310 1.80 -11.14 -13.08
N THR A 311 2.43 -9.98 -12.98
CA THR A 311 3.87 -9.83 -12.82
C THR A 311 4.21 -9.10 -11.53
N VAL A 312 4.93 -9.77 -10.63
CA VAL A 312 5.52 -9.15 -9.43
C VAL A 312 6.94 -8.70 -9.75
N ILE A 313 7.21 -7.39 -9.63
CA ILE A 313 8.55 -6.83 -9.80
C ILE A 313 9.28 -6.83 -8.47
N LEU A 314 10.39 -7.55 -8.40
CA LEU A 314 11.22 -7.68 -7.22
C LEU A 314 12.58 -7.00 -7.46
N PRO A 315 13.13 -6.29 -6.46
CA PRO A 315 14.46 -5.69 -6.58
C PRO A 315 15.56 -6.76 -6.63
N GLY A 316 16.72 -6.45 -7.22
CA GLY A 316 17.83 -7.40 -7.30
C GLY A 316 17.60 -8.53 -8.32
N ARG A 317 18.45 -9.56 -8.24
CA ARG A 317 18.52 -10.66 -9.19
C ARG A 317 17.75 -11.87 -8.67
N SER A 318 17.32 -12.74 -9.58
CA SER A 318 16.65 -14.00 -9.22
C SER A 318 17.45 -14.87 -8.24
N THR A 319 18.78 -14.79 -8.28
CA THR A 319 19.71 -15.54 -7.39
C THR A 319 19.80 -14.99 -5.97
N ASP A 320 19.29 -13.78 -5.72
CA ASP A 320 19.25 -13.16 -4.39
C ASP A 320 18.09 -13.70 -3.54
N TYR A 321 17.23 -14.52 -4.13
CA TYR A 321 16.02 -15.07 -3.51
C TYR A 321 16.06 -16.59 -3.43
N ILE A 322 15.53 -17.09 -2.32
CA ILE A 322 15.19 -18.50 -2.12
C ILE A 322 13.69 -18.61 -1.89
N TRP A 323 13.08 -19.72 -2.29
CA TRP A 323 11.70 -20.01 -1.89
C TRP A 323 11.67 -20.85 -0.61
N ILE A 324 10.73 -20.52 0.27
CA ILE A 324 10.55 -21.11 1.59
C ILE A 324 9.41 -22.12 1.56
N ASP A 325 8.30 -21.72 0.93
CA ASP A 325 7.09 -22.50 0.80
C ASP A 325 6.39 -22.21 -0.53
N SER A 326 5.57 -23.16 -0.99
CA SER A 326 4.82 -23.03 -2.24
C SER A 326 3.64 -23.99 -2.27
N ALA A 327 2.56 -23.61 -2.96
CA ALA A 327 1.48 -24.55 -3.29
C ALA A 327 1.88 -25.46 -4.47
N ASP A 328 1.32 -26.68 -4.50
CA ASP A 328 1.60 -27.68 -5.55
C ASP A 328 1.21 -27.21 -6.95
N ASP A 329 0.21 -26.33 -7.05
CA ASP A 329 -0.29 -25.72 -8.28
C ASP A 329 0.37 -24.37 -8.61
N SER A 330 1.37 -23.96 -7.82
CA SER A 330 2.11 -22.69 -7.98
C SER A 330 1.26 -21.42 -7.82
N THR A 331 0.05 -21.50 -7.25
CA THR A 331 -0.75 -20.31 -6.93
C THR A 331 -0.33 -19.63 -5.63
N TYR A 332 0.66 -20.17 -4.93
CA TYR A 332 1.28 -19.57 -3.76
C TYR A 332 2.77 -19.83 -3.77
N LEU A 333 3.54 -18.79 -3.43
CA LEU A 333 4.98 -18.81 -3.29
C LEU A 333 5.39 -17.85 -2.16
N ALA A 334 6.07 -18.38 -1.14
CA ALA A 334 6.80 -17.57 -0.18
C ALA A 334 8.28 -17.52 -0.57
N ILE A 335 8.83 -16.33 -0.83
CA ILE A 335 10.27 -16.13 -1.08
C ILE A 335 10.91 -15.26 -0.01
N ALA A 336 12.14 -15.61 0.38
CA ALA A 336 13.01 -14.75 1.16
C ALA A 336 14.21 -14.32 0.32
N GLY A 337 14.54 -13.04 0.40
CA GLY A 337 15.70 -12.46 -0.26
C GLY A 337 15.89 -11.03 0.23
N LEU A 338 17.14 -10.56 0.20
CA LEU A 338 17.49 -9.18 0.56
C LEU A 338 17.01 -8.70 1.94
N GLY A 339 16.74 -9.62 2.88
CA GLY A 339 16.30 -9.30 4.25
C GLY A 339 14.79 -9.32 4.48
N TYR A 340 13.99 -9.71 3.49
CA TYR A 340 12.53 -9.65 3.57
C TYR A 340 11.84 -10.89 3.01
N LEU A 341 10.58 -11.06 3.40
CA LEU A 341 9.68 -12.13 2.96
C LEU A 341 8.65 -11.56 2.00
N LYS A 342 8.40 -12.23 0.87
CA LYS A 342 7.23 -11.96 0.04
C LYS A 342 6.32 -13.18 0.05
N GLU A 343 5.07 -12.99 0.42
CA GLU A 343 4.00 -13.96 0.27
C GLU A 343 3.24 -13.63 -1.00
N ILE A 344 3.47 -14.41 -2.06
CA ILE A 344 2.93 -14.16 -3.40
C ILE A 344 1.84 -15.18 -3.68
N HIS A 345 0.65 -14.70 -3.97
CA HIS A 345 -0.54 -15.47 -4.25
C HIS A 345 -1.01 -15.15 -5.67
N HIS A 346 -1.41 -16.17 -6.41
CA HIS A 346 -2.06 -16.04 -7.72
C HIS A 346 -1.34 -15.07 -8.67
N ALA A 347 -0.02 -15.16 -8.77
CA ALA A 347 0.77 -14.41 -9.74
C ALA A 347 1.67 -15.38 -10.51
N GLU A 348 1.79 -15.19 -11.82
CA GLU A 348 2.42 -16.15 -12.72
C GLU A 348 3.89 -15.82 -12.98
N LEU A 349 4.26 -14.54 -12.90
CA LEU A 349 5.56 -14.03 -13.33
C LEU A 349 6.26 -13.25 -12.20
N LEU A 350 7.55 -13.52 -12.03
CA LEU A 350 8.46 -12.75 -11.19
C LEU A 350 9.44 -12.01 -12.11
N GLN A 351 9.50 -10.70 -12.02
CA GLN A 351 10.46 -9.89 -12.74
C GLN A 351 11.57 -9.41 -11.80
N PHE A 352 12.80 -9.81 -12.12
CA PHE A 352 14.04 -9.41 -11.46
C PHE A 352 14.89 -8.55 -12.42
N GLU A 353 16.02 -8.03 -11.94
CA GLU A 353 16.99 -7.30 -12.76
C GLU A 353 17.64 -8.16 -13.86
N ASP A 354 17.78 -9.47 -13.63
CA ASP A 354 18.38 -10.42 -14.57
C ASP A 354 17.37 -11.13 -15.47
N GLY A 355 16.08 -10.83 -15.33
CA GLY A 355 15.03 -11.25 -16.25
C GLY A 355 13.69 -11.58 -15.58
N THR A 356 12.70 -11.91 -16.40
CA THR A 356 11.39 -12.39 -15.95
C THR A 356 11.38 -13.92 -15.96
N ILE A 357 10.95 -14.53 -14.85
CA ILE A 357 10.88 -15.97 -14.63
C ILE A 357 9.45 -16.33 -14.23
N GLY A 358 8.89 -17.40 -14.79
CA GLY A 358 7.59 -17.90 -14.31
C GLY A 358 7.72 -18.48 -12.90
N VAL A 359 6.71 -18.31 -12.04
CA VAL A 359 6.74 -18.80 -10.65
C VAL A 359 7.04 -20.31 -10.58
N ALA A 360 6.41 -21.11 -11.44
CA ALA A 360 6.68 -22.55 -11.53
C ALA A 360 8.15 -22.86 -11.92
N ASP A 361 8.73 -22.07 -12.83
CA ASP A 361 10.14 -22.23 -13.23
C ASP A 361 11.09 -21.77 -12.13
N PHE A 362 10.76 -20.72 -11.38
CA PHE A 362 11.53 -20.26 -10.23
C PHE A 362 11.59 -21.36 -9.16
N ILE A 363 10.46 -21.97 -8.82
CA ILE A 363 10.37 -23.08 -7.85
C ILE A 363 11.20 -24.28 -8.32
N ALA A 364 11.12 -24.63 -9.60
CA ALA A 364 11.81 -25.79 -10.16
C ALA A 364 13.34 -25.63 -10.22
N ASN A 365 13.82 -24.40 -10.43
CA ASN A 365 15.25 -24.12 -10.67
C ASN A 365 16.01 -23.59 -9.44
N ASN A 366 15.32 -23.06 -8.43
CA ASN A 366 15.95 -22.57 -7.19
C ASN A 366 15.84 -23.57 -6.03
N GLN A 367 16.87 -23.60 -5.18
CA GLN A 367 16.97 -24.56 -4.09
C GLN A 367 16.03 -24.21 -2.93
N ARG A 368 15.20 -25.18 -2.51
CA ARG A 368 14.57 -25.18 -1.18
C ARG A 368 15.62 -25.49 -0.11
N PRO A 369 15.66 -24.79 1.04
CA PRO A 369 16.47 -25.23 2.16
C PRO A 369 15.97 -26.59 2.69
N THR A 370 16.58 -27.70 2.28
CA THR A 370 16.24 -29.04 2.79
C THR A 370 16.96 -29.28 4.12
N GLY A 371 16.50 -28.61 5.16
CA GLY A 371 16.91 -28.82 6.54
C GLY A 371 15.75 -28.46 7.45
N ASN A 372 15.54 -29.24 8.52
CA ASN A 372 14.52 -28.96 9.54
C ASN A 372 14.93 -27.71 10.34
N SER A 373 14.95 -26.56 9.68
CA SER A 373 15.03 -25.25 10.30
C SER A 373 13.60 -24.74 10.34
N SER A 374 13.05 -24.61 11.55
CA SER A 374 12.23 -23.45 11.84
C SER A 374 13.04 -22.26 11.35
N ALA A 375 12.77 -21.79 10.13
CA ALA A 375 13.41 -20.63 9.55
C ALA A 375 12.83 -19.43 10.32
N THR A 376 13.36 -19.21 11.52
CA THR A 376 13.23 -17.94 12.22
C THR A 376 13.92 -16.89 11.34
N GLU A 377 13.12 -16.06 10.66
CA GLU A 377 13.33 -14.65 10.26
C GLU A 377 14.73 -14.15 9.80
N SER A 378 15.74 -14.98 9.64
CA SER A 378 17.10 -14.54 9.38
C SER A 378 17.43 -14.76 7.92
N GLY A 379 16.77 -14.01 7.04
CA GLY A 379 17.40 -13.62 5.78
C GLY A 379 18.77 -13.01 6.09
N LEU A 380 19.77 -13.23 5.23
CA LEU A 380 21.06 -12.56 5.40
C LEU A 380 20.80 -11.04 5.39
N PRO A 381 21.23 -10.25 6.40
CA PRO A 381 21.20 -8.81 6.31
C PRO A 381 21.96 -8.38 5.05
N VAL A 382 21.48 -7.31 4.44
CA VAL A 382 22.13 -6.66 3.31
C VAL A 382 22.59 -5.29 3.74
N ALA A 383 23.74 -4.85 3.25
CA ALA A 383 24.11 -3.45 3.43
C ALA A 383 23.33 -2.65 2.40
N VAL A 384 22.39 -1.85 2.88
CA VAL A 384 21.59 -0.92 2.09
C VAL A 384 22.41 0.35 1.88
N ARG A 385 22.52 0.83 0.64
CA ARG A 385 23.18 2.09 0.29
C ARG A 385 22.13 3.18 0.08
N LEU A 386 22.16 4.18 0.95
CA LEU A 386 21.33 5.37 0.89
C LEU A 386 22.17 6.54 0.39
N PHE A 387 21.56 7.41 -0.40
CA PHE A 387 22.14 8.61 -0.98
C PHE A 387 21.44 9.86 -0.45
N ASP A 388 22.22 10.85 -0.02
CA ASP A 388 21.69 12.17 0.30
C ASP A 388 21.72 13.08 -0.95
N PRO A 389 20.57 13.42 -1.55
CA PRO A 389 20.54 14.30 -2.71
C PRO A 389 21.00 15.74 -2.40
N ALA A 390 21.06 16.15 -1.13
CA ALA A 390 21.50 17.47 -0.73
C ALA A 390 23.02 17.60 -0.68
N THR A 391 23.72 16.56 -0.19
CA THR A 391 25.19 16.59 0.00
C THR A 391 25.93 15.77 -1.05
N GLY A 392 25.27 14.78 -1.66
CA GLY A 392 25.88 13.80 -2.54
C GLY A 392 26.47 12.58 -1.81
N SER A 393 26.33 12.50 -0.48
CA SER A 393 26.97 11.48 0.34
C SER A 393 26.21 10.16 0.35
N HIS A 394 26.94 9.08 0.65
CA HIS A 394 26.38 7.73 0.80
C HIS A 394 26.54 7.19 2.21
N VAL A 395 25.48 6.57 2.74
CA VAL A 395 25.53 5.80 3.99
C VAL A 395 25.14 4.36 3.73
N PHE A 396 25.85 3.44 4.38
CA PHE A 396 25.59 2.01 4.32
C PHE A 396 25.15 1.50 5.68
N THR A 397 24.04 0.76 5.72
CA THR A 397 23.55 0.15 6.95
C THR A 397 22.79 -1.14 6.67
N ALA A 398 22.85 -2.08 7.60
CA ALA A 398 21.94 -3.24 7.62
C ALA A 398 20.82 -3.08 8.66
N SER A 399 20.73 -1.92 9.32
CA SER A 399 19.71 -1.60 10.31
C SER A 399 18.54 -0.87 9.64
N PHE A 400 17.42 -1.56 9.43
CA PHE A 400 16.23 -0.95 8.83
C PHE A 400 15.59 0.19 9.65
N PRO A 401 15.59 0.18 10.99
CA PRO A 401 15.21 1.37 11.78
C PRO A 401 16.07 2.60 11.46
N GLU A 402 17.33 2.38 11.10
CA GLU A 402 18.24 3.44 10.68
C GLU A 402 17.99 3.87 9.24
N VAL A 403 17.70 2.93 8.32
CA VAL A 403 17.25 3.25 6.95
C VAL A 403 16.05 4.20 7.00
N LYS A 404 15.03 3.85 7.80
CA LYS A 404 13.86 4.70 7.99
C LYS A 404 14.23 6.11 8.49
N THR A 405 15.15 6.20 9.44
CA THR A 405 15.61 7.49 9.99
C THR A 405 16.26 8.37 8.93
N PHE A 406 17.04 7.80 8.02
CA PHE A 406 17.63 8.54 6.90
C PHE A 406 16.58 8.95 5.86
N VAL A 407 15.67 8.04 5.50
CA VAL A 407 14.58 8.32 4.53
C VAL A 407 13.65 9.42 5.05
N ASP A 408 13.26 9.38 6.33
CA ASP A 408 12.45 10.43 6.99
C ASP A 408 13.15 11.81 6.95
N ARG A 409 14.49 11.83 6.79
CA ARG A 409 15.32 13.05 6.65
C ARG A 409 15.54 13.49 5.21
N GLY A 410 14.96 12.80 4.23
CA GLY A 410 15.03 13.12 2.80
C GLY A 410 16.14 12.40 2.03
N TRP A 411 16.79 11.40 2.62
CA TRP A 411 17.73 10.54 1.90
C TRP A 411 16.95 9.55 1.03
N THR A 412 17.53 9.18 -0.11
CA THR A 412 16.94 8.21 -1.03
C THR A 412 17.67 6.88 -0.96
N LEU A 413 16.94 5.78 -0.94
CA LEU A 413 17.54 4.47 -1.21
C LEU A 413 18.11 4.48 -2.63
N GLU A 414 19.35 4.05 -2.78
CA GLU A 414 20.02 4.01 -4.08
C GLU A 414 20.28 2.59 -4.57
N SER A 415 20.78 1.69 -3.70
CA SER A 415 21.04 0.30 -4.08
C SER A 415 21.20 -0.63 -2.87
N VAL A 416 21.28 -1.94 -3.14
CA VAL A 416 21.65 -2.99 -2.17
C VAL A 416 22.95 -3.65 -2.66
N PRO A 417 24.11 -3.00 -2.47
CA PRO A 417 25.33 -3.36 -3.19
C PRO A 417 25.98 -4.68 -2.76
N PHE A 418 25.67 -5.20 -1.57
CA PHE A 418 26.23 -6.47 -1.10
C PHE A 418 25.46 -7.09 0.09
N THR A 419 25.53 -8.42 0.15
CA THR A 419 25.03 -9.25 1.26
C THR A 419 26.07 -9.40 2.36
N VAL A 420 25.62 -9.35 3.61
CA VAL A 420 26.47 -9.47 4.80
C VAL A 420 25.99 -10.65 5.65
N ASN A 421 26.90 -11.54 6.04
CA ASN A 421 26.55 -12.77 6.75
C ASN A 421 26.84 -12.69 8.26
N PRO A 422 25.82 -12.52 9.12
CA PRO A 422 25.98 -12.37 10.56
C PRO A 422 26.17 -13.70 11.28
N GLN A 423 26.01 -14.85 10.61
CA GLN A 423 26.07 -16.18 11.24
C GLN A 423 27.36 -16.95 10.92
N ASP A 424 28.33 -16.34 10.25
CA ASP A 424 29.63 -16.95 10.02
C ASP A 424 30.58 -16.68 11.20
N ALA A 425 31.15 -17.74 11.77
CA ALA A 425 32.11 -17.65 12.86
C ALA A 425 33.40 -16.89 12.50
N SER A 426 33.66 -16.66 11.21
CA SER A 426 34.79 -15.89 10.71
C SER A 426 34.46 -14.44 10.35
N ALA A 427 33.19 -14.03 10.43
CA ALA A 427 32.78 -12.64 10.23
C ALA A 427 33.19 -11.76 11.43
N GLN A 428 33.51 -10.50 11.14
CA GLN A 428 33.92 -9.48 12.10
C GLN A 428 32.97 -8.28 12.01
N ASN A 429 32.89 -7.51 13.08
CA ASN A 429 32.09 -6.28 13.10
C ASN A 429 32.65 -5.27 12.10
N VAL A 430 31.77 -4.65 11.33
CA VAL A 430 32.04 -3.42 10.58
C VAL A 430 31.47 -2.26 11.38
N TYR A 431 32.35 -1.42 11.89
CA TYR A 431 31.99 -0.20 12.59
C TYR A 431 31.68 0.90 11.58
N ARG A 432 30.63 1.68 11.83
CA ARG A 432 30.39 2.93 11.11
C ARG A 432 30.72 4.12 11.98
N LEU A 433 31.47 5.06 11.42
CA LEU A 433 31.72 6.33 12.03
C LEU A 433 31.27 7.45 11.11
N ASP A 434 30.48 8.35 11.67
CA ASP A 434 29.90 9.46 10.92
C ASP A 434 30.77 10.70 11.12
N SER A 435 31.11 11.38 10.04
CA SER A 435 31.70 12.71 10.13
C SER A 435 30.71 13.68 10.82
N PRO A 436 31.18 14.75 11.50
CA PRO A 436 30.30 15.68 12.21
C PRO A 436 29.19 16.32 11.38
N GLY A 437 29.41 16.48 10.07
CA GLY A 437 28.43 17.04 9.12
C GLY A 437 27.61 15.97 8.40
N GLU A 438 27.86 14.68 8.64
CA GLU A 438 27.28 13.56 7.87
C GLU A 438 27.55 13.67 6.36
N GLU A 439 28.70 14.25 6.00
CA GLU A 439 29.18 14.39 4.62
C GLU A 439 30.05 13.19 4.20
N ASP A 440 30.61 12.47 5.18
CA ASP A 440 31.36 11.22 5.04
C ASP A 440 30.97 10.18 6.11
N PHE A 441 31.05 8.90 5.72
CA PHE A 441 30.74 7.74 6.55
C PHE A 441 31.85 6.69 6.40
N LEU A 442 32.66 6.58 7.45
CA LEU A 442 33.74 5.59 7.51
C LEU A 442 33.19 4.23 7.96
N LEU A 443 33.30 3.24 7.09
CA LEU A 443 33.13 1.81 7.41
C LEU A 443 34.51 1.15 7.60
N THR A 444 34.70 0.48 8.74
CA THR A 444 35.95 -0.23 9.03
C THR A 444 35.75 -1.47 9.90
N THR A 445 36.53 -2.52 9.64
CA THR A 445 36.66 -3.69 10.54
C THR A 445 37.74 -3.49 11.61
N SER A 446 38.54 -2.42 11.51
CA SER A 446 39.68 -2.15 12.38
C SER A 446 39.29 -1.28 13.57
N GLU A 447 39.29 -1.85 14.77
CA GLU A 447 39.07 -1.09 16.01
C GLU A 447 40.09 0.06 16.18
N LEU A 448 41.33 -0.12 15.70
CA LEU A 448 42.36 0.93 15.75
C LEU A 448 42.05 2.09 14.80
N GLU A 449 41.47 1.83 13.63
CA GLU A 449 41.05 2.88 12.70
C GLU A 449 39.84 3.64 13.25
N ARG A 450 38.86 2.92 13.81
CA ARG A 450 37.73 3.49 14.54
C ARG A 450 38.21 4.43 15.66
N ASP A 451 39.09 3.94 16.52
CA ASP A 451 39.59 4.72 17.66
C ASP A 451 40.33 5.98 17.22
N ARG A 452 41.11 5.91 16.14
CA ARG A 452 41.79 7.08 15.56
C ARG A 452 40.82 8.06 14.91
N ALA A 453 39.83 7.58 14.16
CA ALA A 453 38.85 8.45 13.52
C ALA A 453 38.03 9.24 14.56
N MET A 454 37.74 8.65 15.73
CA MET A 454 37.15 9.37 16.86
C MET A 454 38.05 10.51 17.39
N GLU A 455 39.37 10.33 17.41
CA GLU A 455 40.32 11.41 17.76
C GLU A 455 40.27 12.58 16.76
N PHE A 456 39.86 12.32 15.51
CA PHE A 456 39.64 13.32 14.46
C PHE A 456 38.20 13.86 14.41
N GLY A 457 37.37 13.51 15.40
CA GLY A 457 36.03 14.07 15.58
C GLY A 457 34.90 13.29 14.93
N TYR A 458 35.15 12.12 14.34
CA TYR A 458 34.08 11.23 13.90
C TYR A 458 33.29 10.69 15.09
N VAL A 459 31.99 10.47 14.90
CA VAL A 459 31.09 9.89 15.90
C VAL A 459 30.92 8.41 15.60
N ASP A 460 31.39 7.55 16.51
CA ASP A 460 31.17 6.11 16.43
C ASP A 460 29.68 5.77 16.64
N ARG A 461 29.06 5.14 15.64
CA ARG A 461 27.67 4.68 15.67
C ARG A 461 27.56 3.21 16.04
N GLY A 462 28.68 2.55 16.32
CA GLY A 462 28.76 1.15 16.65
C GLY A 462 28.80 0.27 15.41
N VAL A 463 28.30 -0.96 15.57
CA VAL A 463 28.35 -2.00 14.53
C VAL A 463 27.20 -1.78 13.55
N ALA A 464 27.52 -1.45 12.30
CA ALA A 464 26.53 -1.30 11.24
C ALA A 464 26.09 -2.66 10.66
N PHE A 465 27.06 -3.57 10.50
CA PHE A 465 26.86 -4.95 10.06
C PHE A 465 28.13 -5.77 10.33
N THR A 466 28.18 -7.02 9.84
CA THR A 466 29.37 -7.87 9.92
C THR A 466 29.89 -8.22 8.52
N ALA A 467 31.21 -8.38 8.38
CA ALA A 467 31.87 -8.73 7.13
C ALA A 467 33.17 -9.51 7.40
N TYR A 468 33.79 -10.08 6.39
CA TYR A 468 35.06 -10.78 6.53
C TYR A 468 36.22 -9.78 6.40
N ALA A 469 37.17 -9.77 7.34
CA ALA A 469 38.36 -8.94 7.22
C ALA A 469 39.36 -9.47 6.17
N GLU A 470 39.27 -10.76 5.85
CA GLU A 470 40.13 -11.47 4.89
C GLU A 470 39.27 -12.36 4.00
N PRO A 471 39.74 -12.77 2.80
CA PRO A 471 38.99 -13.63 1.92
C PRO A 471 38.55 -14.94 2.60
N SER A 472 37.25 -15.25 2.55
CA SER A 472 36.69 -16.48 3.09
C SER A 472 36.93 -17.67 2.16
N SER A 473 37.19 -18.85 2.74
CA SER A 473 37.28 -20.11 2.00
C SER A 473 35.94 -20.58 1.42
N LEU A 474 34.83 -20.00 1.89
CA LEU A 474 33.48 -20.25 1.38
C LEU A 474 33.13 -19.39 0.16
N GLY A 475 34.02 -18.49 -0.26
CA GLY A 475 33.81 -17.56 -1.36
C GLY A 475 33.39 -16.18 -0.86
N SER A 476 34.23 -15.18 -1.09
CA SER A 476 33.96 -13.79 -0.71
C SER A 476 34.44 -12.81 -1.77
N GLN A 477 33.70 -11.73 -1.98
CA GLN A 477 34.08 -10.65 -2.90
C GLN A 477 34.64 -9.44 -2.13
N PRO A 478 35.67 -8.76 -2.65
CA PRO A 478 36.22 -7.56 -2.02
C PRO A 478 35.25 -6.37 -2.13
N VAL A 479 35.14 -5.59 -1.05
CA VAL A 479 34.51 -4.27 -1.06
C VAL A 479 35.61 -3.22 -1.08
N TYR A 480 35.71 -2.52 -2.20
CA TYR A 480 36.71 -1.49 -2.45
C TYR A 480 36.25 -0.15 -1.88
N ARG A 481 37.15 0.54 -1.19
CA ARG A 481 36.92 1.87 -0.60
C ARG A 481 37.63 2.94 -1.44
N PHE A 482 36.87 3.97 -1.80
CA PHE A 482 37.35 5.13 -2.53
C PHE A 482 37.04 6.40 -1.75
N PHE A 483 37.94 7.39 -1.82
CA PHE A 483 37.75 8.70 -1.21
C PHE A 483 37.83 9.81 -2.26
N SER A 484 36.90 10.77 -2.20
CA SER A 484 36.95 11.98 -3.03
C SER A 484 37.48 13.16 -2.23
N PRO A 485 38.67 13.70 -2.57
CA PRO A 485 39.14 14.93 -1.94
C PRO A 485 38.25 16.15 -2.22
N SER A 486 37.46 16.12 -3.31
CA SER A 486 36.58 17.23 -3.71
C SER A 486 35.21 17.18 -3.06
N ALA A 487 34.60 15.99 -2.98
CA ALA A 487 33.30 15.80 -2.33
C ALA A 487 33.44 15.52 -0.83
N MET A 488 34.66 15.20 -0.38
CA MET A 488 35.02 14.89 1.01
C MET A 488 34.31 13.66 1.57
N ASP A 489 33.87 12.74 0.73
CA ASP A 489 33.12 11.53 1.06
C ASP A 489 33.86 10.24 0.63
N ARG A 490 33.39 9.11 1.17
CA ARG A 490 33.79 7.77 0.78
C ARG A 490 32.66 7.00 0.11
N VAL A 491 33.05 6.23 -0.91
CA VAL A 491 32.17 5.26 -1.59
C VAL A 491 32.75 3.87 -1.45
N TYR A 492 31.85 2.89 -1.26
CA TYR A 492 32.15 1.48 -1.09
C TYR A 492 31.45 0.68 -2.18
N THR A 493 32.20 -0.16 -2.90
CA THR A 493 31.63 -0.92 -4.03
C THR A 493 32.30 -2.27 -4.23
N THR A 494 31.54 -3.24 -4.75
CA THR A 494 32.03 -4.52 -5.29
C THR A 494 32.11 -4.51 -6.81
N SER A 495 31.57 -3.48 -7.48
CA SER A 495 31.39 -3.42 -8.93
C SER A 495 32.65 -2.91 -9.63
N ASP A 496 33.25 -3.73 -10.51
CA ASP A 496 34.39 -3.32 -11.34
C ASP A 496 34.07 -2.09 -12.21
N LEU A 497 32.85 -1.98 -12.72
CA LEU A 497 32.42 -0.84 -13.54
C LEU A 497 32.30 0.45 -12.73
N GLU A 498 31.81 0.36 -11.49
CA GLU A 498 31.70 1.52 -10.62
C GLU A 498 33.08 2.02 -10.18
N GLN A 499 34.03 1.12 -9.93
CA GLN A 499 35.41 1.49 -9.65
C GLN A 499 36.03 2.30 -10.79
N GLU A 500 35.86 1.86 -12.04
CA GLU A 500 36.33 2.59 -13.22
C GLU A 500 35.70 3.99 -13.28
N HIS A 501 34.39 4.09 -13.04
CA HIS A 501 33.69 5.36 -13.05
C HIS A 501 34.12 6.32 -11.93
N LEU A 502 34.32 5.81 -10.71
CA LEU A 502 34.80 6.60 -9.58
C LEU A 502 36.18 7.21 -9.87
N LEU A 503 37.08 6.44 -10.48
CA LEU A 503 38.39 6.93 -10.93
C LEU A 503 38.27 8.03 -11.98
N GLU A 504 37.33 7.92 -12.92
CA GLU A 504 37.05 8.97 -13.92
C GLU A 504 36.51 10.26 -13.26
N LEU A 505 35.71 10.12 -12.20
CA LEU A 505 35.20 11.22 -11.39
C LEU A 505 36.25 11.83 -10.44
N GLY A 506 37.44 11.24 -10.37
CA GLY A 506 38.57 11.74 -9.58
C GLY A 506 38.62 11.24 -8.13
N TYR A 507 37.80 10.24 -7.79
CA TYR A 507 37.96 9.51 -6.53
C TYR A 507 39.29 8.75 -6.54
N GLN A 508 39.86 8.57 -5.35
CA GLN A 508 41.12 7.87 -5.14
C GLN A 508 40.85 6.56 -4.44
N PHE A 509 41.35 5.46 -5.01
CA PHE A 509 41.34 4.17 -4.34
C PHE A 509 42.18 4.25 -3.05
N GLU A 510 41.57 3.87 -1.92
CA GLU A 510 42.28 3.79 -0.64
C GLU A 510 42.77 2.35 -0.41
N ASP A 511 41.84 1.41 -0.27
CA ASP A 511 42.10 0.00 0.03
C ASP A 511 40.85 -0.89 -0.19
N ILE A 512 40.99 -2.18 0.12
CA ILE A 512 39.85 -3.08 0.32
C ILE A 512 39.45 -2.96 1.79
N ALA A 513 38.26 -2.43 2.07
CA ALA A 513 37.82 -2.19 3.44
C ALA A 513 37.48 -3.49 4.18
N PHE A 514 36.87 -4.43 3.46
CA PHE A 514 36.47 -5.76 3.92
C PHE A 514 36.02 -6.62 2.74
N TYR A 515 35.66 -7.87 3.01
CA TYR A 515 35.11 -8.81 2.04
C TYR A 515 33.71 -9.23 2.47
N VAL A 516 32.82 -9.39 1.49
CA VAL A 516 31.41 -9.75 1.67
C VAL A 516 31.14 -11.12 1.07
N ALA A 517 29.99 -11.72 1.38
CA ALA A 517 29.62 -12.99 0.78
C ALA A 517 29.59 -12.83 -0.75
N SER A 518 30.07 -13.83 -1.48
CA SER A 518 29.92 -13.81 -2.94
C SER A 518 28.43 -13.96 -3.28
N THR A 519 27.92 -13.01 -4.06
CA THR A 519 26.62 -13.10 -4.73
C THR A 519 26.60 -14.19 -5.79
#